data_AF-A0A3B8NBD0-F1
#
_entry.id   AF-A0A3B8NBD0-F1
#
_cell.length_a   1.000
_cell.length_b   1.000
_cell.length_c   1.000
_cell.angle_alpha   90.00
_cell.angle_beta   90.00
_cell.angle_gamma   90.00
#
_symmetry.space_group_name_H-M   'P 1'
#
loop_
_entity.id
_entity.type
_entity.pdbx_description
1 polymer ?
#
loop_
_entity_poly.entity_id
_entity_poly.type
_entity_poly.pdbx_seq_one_letter_code
_entity_poly.pdbx_strand_id
1 'polypeptide(L)'
;MRFKIAIVGSGRKEPALESEEGQELIAKLCEGPVMASEVSQGLVEKFKKVGAVREEDGKYYLNFTCFTSRDIEILNDVCDDMGKELAQKIVERCSLDAVSGLSYGEVEWSKYLFFVVGCVCLDWYGLRVLDELGLTLPENKKEKPGYGDYYLFANEEVPRNLERLYWGSHNWKYGSFWFTTFGDHANLRNAFPDISWRLSFFSSDDIVSTVSRQMVEGYMKKLSRIIVERSWKNTEYEKVLEKLKYVKEDKLNVPVVLKRDLGKLRPLIMDVTSVTIEWAKNRSASFRKDFKDLTSVRAGVDFREVMIQVWHYIFGHANKHLTEDQRFFDPYSNESSFRGYLPVIHESGCFF
;
A
#
# COMPACT_ATOMS: atom_id res chain seq x y z
N MET A 1 14.00 3.26 20.90
CA MET A 1 13.62 3.06 19.49
C MET A 1 12.32 2.29 19.47
N ARG A 2 11.30 2.73 18.75
CA ARG A 2 10.03 2.00 18.63
C ARG A 2 9.74 1.76 17.16
N PHE A 3 9.31 0.55 16.84
CA PHE A 3 9.06 0.10 15.49
C PHE A 3 7.57 -0.19 15.29
N LYS A 4 7.02 0.36 14.22
CA LYS A 4 5.69 0.02 13.75
C LYS A 4 5.78 -1.20 12.85
N ILE A 5 5.20 -2.31 13.31
CA ILE A 5 5.25 -3.60 12.62
C ILE A 5 3.99 -3.79 11.78
N ALA A 6 4.20 -4.20 10.53
CA ALA A 6 3.14 -4.44 9.56
C ALA A 6 3.44 -5.69 8.73
N ILE A 7 2.41 -6.16 8.01
CA ILE A 7 2.46 -7.35 7.18
C ILE A 7 1.94 -7.04 5.79
N VAL A 8 2.54 -7.64 4.76
CA VAL A 8 2.04 -7.63 3.38
C VAL A 8 1.58 -9.04 3.03
N GLY A 9 0.27 -9.27 3.03
CA GLY A 9 -0.34 -10.57 2.78
C GLY A 9 -1.55 -10.84 3.66
N SER A 10 -1.88 -12.11 3.86
CA SER A 10 -3.02 -12.57 4.67
C SER A 10 -2.52 -13.28 5.92
N GLY A 11 -2.79 -12.73 7.10
CA GLY A 11 -2.40 -13.36 8.36
C GLY A 11 -2.51 -12.43 9.55
N ARG A 12 -1.83 -12.79 10.63
CA ARG A 12 -1.72 -12.00 11.85
C ARG A 12 -0.26 -11.84 12.27
N LYS A 13 0.04 -10.71 12.90
CA LYS A 13 1.33 -10.47 13.54
C LYS A 13 1.52 -11.37 14.76
N GLU A 14 2.75 -11.75 15.05
CA GLU A 14 3.12 -12.33 16.34
C GLU A 14 3.14 -11.23 17.41
N PRO A 15 2.28 -11.30 18.46
CA PRO A 15 2.19 -10.25 19.47
C PRO A 15 3.51 -9.97 20.21
N ALA A 16 4.39 -10.95 20.35
CA ALA A 16 5.70 -10.77 20.98
C ALA A 16 6.64 -9.85 20.19
N LEU A 17 6.38 -9.59 18.91
CA LEU A 17 7.13 -8.57 18.18
C LEU A 17 6.79 -7.15 18.67
N GLU A 18 5.59 -6.95 19.21
CA GLU A 18 5.07 -5.66 19.68
C GLU A 18 5.19 -5.48 21.21
N SER A 19 5.69 -6.49 21.93
CA SER A 19 6.00 -6.36 23.36
C SER A 19 7.26 -5.50 23.57
N GLU A 20 7.44 -4.99 24.78
CA GLU A 20 8.62 -4.20 25.16
C GLU A 20 9.92 -4.98 24.91
N GLU A 21 10.03 -6.20 25.43
CA GLU A 21 11.18 -7.10 25.18
C GLU A 21 11.41 -7.37 23.68
N GLY A 22 10.33 -7.50 22.89
CA GLY A 22 10.43 -7.72 21.46
C GLY A 22 10.96 -6.51 20.70
N GLN A 23 10.48 -5.31 21.06
CA GLN A 23 10.95 -4.05 20.49
C GLN A 23 12.42 -3.78 20.83
N GLU A 24 12.83 -4.08 22.06
CA GLU A 24 14.23 -4.02 22.48
C GLU A 24 15.11 -4.98 21.68
N LEU A 25 14.65 -6.22 21.47
CA LEU A 25 15.38 -7.20 20.66
C LEU A 25 15.51 -6.72 19.20
N ILE A 26 14.44 -6.20 18.59
CA ILE A 26 14.48 -5.65 17.23
C ILE A 26 15.50 -4.50 17.15
N ALA A 27 15.49 -3.58 18.12
CA ALA A 27 16.45 -2.47 18.15
C ALA A 27 17.89 -2.97 18.18
N LYS A 28 18.22 -3.93 19.06
CA LYS A 28 19.55 -4.53 19.13
C LYS A 28 19.94 -5.23 17.82
N LEU A 29 19.02 -5.98 17.22
CA LEU A 29 19.24 -6.69 15.95
C LEU A 29 19.48 -5.73 14.76
N CYS A 30 18.93 -4.52 14.81
CA CYS A 30 19.20 -3.47 13.83
C CYS A 30 20.63 -2.88 13.98
N GLU A 31 21.19 -2.88 15.19
CA GLU A 31 22.56 -2.44 15.46
C GLU A 31 23.59 -3.53 15.11
N GLY A 32 23.23 -4.81 15.29
CA GLY A 32 24.09 -5.93 14.93
C GLY A 32 23.57 -7.27 15.50
N PRO A 33 24.32 -8.37 15.29
CA PRO A 33 23.92 -9.67 15.84
C PRO A 33 23.97 -9.70 17.36
N VAL A 34 23.01 -10.38 17.98
CA VAL A 34 22.87 -10.54 19.44
C VAL A 34 23.27 -11.96 19.83
N MET A 35 23.99 -12.13 20.96
CA MET A 35 24.38 -13.45 21.43
C MET A 35 23.15 -14.26 21.86
N ALA A 36 23.09 -15.55 21.49
CA ALA A 36 21.93 -16.38 21.79
C ALA A 36 21.67 -16.53 23.31
N SER A 37 22.72 -16.46 24.13
CA SER A 37 22.65 -16.48 25.59
C SER A 37 21.99 -15.24 26.21
N GLU A 38 21.87 -14.15 25.46
CA GLU A 38 21.31 -12.87 25.95
C GLU A 38 19.80 -12.74 25.70
N VAL A 39 19.20 -13.70 24.98
CA VAL A 39 17.79 -13.66 24.58
C VAL A 39 17.04 -14.83 25.20
N SER A 40 15.87 -14.57 25.77
CA SER A 40 15.06 -15.64 26.35
C SER A 40 14.60 -16.62 25.28
N GLN A 41 14.69 -17.92 25.57
CA GLN A 41 14.33 -18.97 24.61
C GLN A 41 12.87 -18.85 24.16
N GLY A 42 11.95 -18.47 25.07
CA GLY A 42 10.54 -18.29 24.75
C GLY A 42 10.28 -17.14 23.77
N LEU A 43 11.05 -16.05 23.84
CA LEU A 43 10.93 -14.91 22.92
C LEU A 43 11.49 -15.27 21.54
N VAL A 44 12.68 -15.87 21.49
CA VAL A 44 13.33 -16.16 20.20
C VAL A 44 12.58 -17.22 19.39
N GLU A 45 11.98 -18.22 20.02
CA GLU A 45 11.15 -19.22 19.33
C GLU A 45 9.94 -18.58 18.65
N LYS A 46 9.35 -17.54 19.24
CA LYS A 46 8.26 -16.77 18.59
C LYS A 46 8.77 -15.97 17.40
N PHE A 47 9.94 -15.34 17.51
CA PHE A 47 10.57 -14.61 16.40
C PHE A 47 10.95 -15.55 15.25
N LYS A 48 11.50 -16.74 15.54
CA LYS A 48 11.84 -17.76 14.54
C LYS A 48 10.62 -18.23 13.76
N LYS A 49 9.47 -18.46 14.42
CA LYS A 49 8.22 -18.90 13.76
C LYS A 49 7.72 -17.95 12.68
N VAL A 50 7.94 -16.66 12.87
CA VAL A 50 7.56 -15.62 11.89
C VAL A 50 8.73 -15.17 11.01
N GLY A 51 9.86 -15.86 11.09
CA GLY A 51 11.05 -15.57 10.29
C GLY A 51 11.73 -14.25 10.64
N ALA A 52 11.45 -13.64 11.79
CA ALA A 52 12.01 -12.35 12.19
C ALA A 52 13.50 -12.43 12.59
N VAL A 53 13.99 -13.63 12.95
CA VAL A 53 15.40 -13.88 13.29
C VAL A 53 15.96 -15.09 12.57
N ARG A 54 17.26 -15.03 12.32
CA ARG A 54 18.11 -16.10 11.82
C ARG A 54 19.17 -16.42 12.87
N GLU A 55 19.49 -17.70 13.06
CA GLU A 55 20.54 -18.13 13.97
C GLU A 55 21.76 -18.61 13.18
N GLU A 56 22.92 -18.03 13.47
CA GLU A 56 24.21 -18.39 12.88
C GLU A 56 25.29 -18.30 13.96
N ASP A 57 26.09 -19.36 14.14
CA ASP A 57 27.24 -19.40 15.05
C ASP A 57 26.96 -18.91 16.49
N GLY A 58 25.82 -19.32 17.06
CA GLY A 58 25.40 -18.95 18.42
C GLY A 58 24.97 -17.49 18.57
N LYS A 59 24.67 -16.81 17.46
CA LYS A 59 24.15 -15.44 17.41
C LYS A 59 22.84 -15.38 16.64
N TYR A 60 22.00 -14.42 16.99
CA TYR A 60 20.78 -14.08 16.28
C TYR A 60 20.98 -12.82 15.44
N TYR A 61 20.49 -12.88 14.21
CA TYR A 61 20.51 -11.79 13.23
C TYR A 61 19.09 -11.41 12.85
N LEU A 62 18.89 -10.13 12.51
CA LEU A 62 17.66 -9.67 11.87
C LEU A 62 17.41 -10.46 10.58
N ASN A 63 16.19 -10.91 10.37
CA ASN A 63 15.82 -11.73 9.21
C ASN A 63 14.54 -11.28 8.51
N PHE A 64 14.17 -10.01 8.66
CA PHE A 64 13.06 -9.40 7.94
C PHE A 64 13.36 -7.93 7.63
N THR A 65 12.58 -7.32 6.74
CA THR A 65 12.77 -5.90 6.37
C THR A 65 12.43 -4.98 7.55
N CYS A 66 13.42 -4.25 8.05
CA CYS A 66 13.28 -3.32 9.16
C CYS A 66 14.09 -2.06 8.87
N PHE A 67 13.41 -0.92 8.73
CA PHE A 67 14.05 0.36 8.44
C PHE A 67 14.09 1.23 9.69
N THR A 68 15.31 1.60 10.08
CA THR A 68 15.57 2.63 11.08
C THR A 68 15.26 4.03 10.52
N SER A 69 15.24 5.03 11.38
CA SER A 69 15.17 6.46 11.00
C SER A 69 16.24 6.84 9.97
N ARG A 70 17.47 6.33 10.13
CA ARG A 70 18.54 6.54 9.16
C ARG A 70 18.25 5.86 7.81
N ASP A 71 17.70 4.66 7.83
CA ASP A 71 17.31 3.98 6.59
C ASP A 71 16.21 4.75 5.87
N ILE A 72 15.25 5.31 6.60
CA ILE A 72 14.17 6.15 6.06
C ILE A 72 14.73 7.41 5.40
N GLU A 73 15.77 8.04 5.96
CA GLU A 73 16.47 9.17 5.31
C GLU A 73 17.10 8.76 3.98
N ILE A 74 17.82 7.63 3.97
CA ILE A 74 18.44 7.08 2.75
C ILE A 74 17.38 6.76 1.69
N LEU A 75 16.29 6.10 2.11
CA LEU A 75 15.18 5.77 1.22
C LEU A 75 14.53 7.02 0.66
N ASN A 76 14.34 8.06 1.46
CA ASN A 76 13.76 9.31 0.95
C ASN A 76 14.68 10.03 -0.03
N ASP A 77 15.99 10.06 0.21
CA ASP A 77 16.95 10.70 -0.69
C ASP A 77 17.08 9.93 -2.00
N VAL A 78 17.44 8.64 -1.91
CA VAL A 78 17.69 7.80 -3.09
C VAL A 78 16.41 7.58 -3.90
N CYS A 79 15.27 7.30 -3.24
CA CYS A 79 14.04 7.01 -3.96
C CYS A 79 13.32 8.24 -4.51
N ASP A 80 13.60 9.47 -4.03
CA ASP A 80 13.08 10.70 -4.65
C ASP A 80 13.65 10.83 -6.07
N ASP A 81 14.97 10.71 -6.24
CA ASP A 81 15.60 10.71 -7.57
C ASP A 81 15.10 9.57 -8.47
N MET A 82 14.98 8.35 -7.94
CA MET A 82 14.45 7.20 -8.68
C MET A 82 12.99 7.43 -9.10
N GLY A 83 12.17 7.93 -8.17
CA GLY A 83 10.76 8.21 -8.38
C GLY A 83 10.56 9.32 -9.41
N LYS A 84 11.37 10.37 -9.36
CA LYS A 84 11.37 11.47 -10.34
C LYS A 84 11.68 10.97 -11.75
N GLU A 85 12.71 10.14 -11.91
CA GLU A 85 13.05 9.56 -13.20
C GLU A 85 11.88 8.70 -13.75
N LEU A 86 11.29 7.85 -12.90
CA LEU A 86 10.15 7.01 -13.30
C LEU A 86 8.94 7.86 -13.70
N ALA A 87 8.62 8.90 -12.91
CA ALA A 87 7.55 9.86 -13.22
C ALA A 87 7.76 10.55 -14.57
N GLN A 88 8.98 11.02 -14.85
CA GLN A 88 9.33 11.65 -16.12
C GLN A 88 9.11 10.69 -17.30
N LYS A 89 9.59 9.45 -17.19
CA LYS A 89 9.39 8.45 -18.26
C LYS A 89 7.92 8.15 -18.52
N ILE A 90 7.08 8.12 -17.48
CA ILE A 90 5.63 7.95 -17.62
C ILE A 90 5.04 9.14 -18.40
N VAL A 91 5.37 10.37 -18.02
CA VAL A 91 4.85 11.57 -18.69
C VAL A 91 5.29 11.65 -20.15
N GLU A 92 6.54 11.28 -20.44
CA GLU A 92 7.11 11.34 -21.79
C GLU A 92 6.52 10.30 -22.76
N ARG A 93 6.11 9.13 -22.24
CA ARG A 93 5.78 7.96 -23.07
C ARG A 93 4.34 7.51 -23.00
N CYS A 94 3.57 7.96 -22.01
CA CYS A 94 2.20 7.49 -21.80
C CYS A 94 1.18 8.59 -22.12
N SER A 95 0.11 8.22 -22.83
CA SER A 95 -1.00 9.12 -23.13
C SER A 95 -1.95 9.22 -21.93
N LEU A 96 -1.72 10.20 -21.05
CA LEU A 96 -2.52 10.38 -19.82
C LEU A 96 -3.94 10.90 -20.09
N ASP A 97 -4.24 11.37 -21.30
CA ASP A 97 -5.57 11.81 -21.71
C ASP A 97 -6.59 10.66 -21.86
N ALA A 98 -6.16 9.39 -21.81
CA ALA A 98 -7.02 8.22 -21.91
C ALA A 98 -8.18 8.19 -20.88
N VAL A 99 -8.03 8.90 -19.75
CA VAL A 99 -9.06 9.01 -18.70
C VAL A 99 -10.17 10.03 -19.02
N SER A 100 -10.01 10.89 -20.03
CA SER A 100 -10.97 11.95 -20.39
C SER A 100 -12.31 11.43 -20.92
N GLY A 101 -12.38 10.15 -21.30
CA GLY A 101 -13.57 9.53 -21.89
C GLY A 101 -14.28 8.53 -20.97
N LEU A 102 -14.00 8.50 -19.66
CA LEU A 102 -14.58 7.49 -18.77
C LEU A 102 -16.06 7.77 -18.47
N SER A 103 -16.76 6.72 -18.03
CA SER A 103 -18.21 6.73 -17.80
C SER A 103 -18.73 7.82 -16.85
N TYR A 104 -17.89 8.33 -15.94
CA TYR A 104 -18.23 9.39 -14.98
C TYR A 104 -17.31 10.59 -15.18
N GLY A 105 -17.43 11.21 -16.37
CA GLY A 105 -16.62 12.36 -16.78
C GLY A 105 -16.84 13.64 -15.96
N GLU A 106 -17.82 13.68 -15.05
CA GLU A 106 -17.95 14.80 -14.11
C GLU A 106 -16.85 14.83 -13.03
N VAL A 107 -16.16 13.70 -12.81
CA VAL A 107 -15.07 13.59 -11.83
C VAL A 107 -13.77 14.05 -12.51
N GLU A 108 -12.99 14.85 -11.81
CA GLU A 108 -11.69 15.34 -12.26
C GLU A 108 -10.78 14.20 -12.77
N TRP A 109 -10.29 14.34 -14.00
CA TRP A 109 -9.36 13.42 -14.65
C TRP A 109 -8.11 13.11 -13.82
N SER A 110 -7.57 14.08 -13.07
CA SER A 110 -6.40 13.92 -12.20
C SER A 110 -6.63 12.90 -11.08
N LYS A 111 -7.87 12.73 -10.60
CA LYS A 111 -8.25 11.69 -9.63
C LYS A 111 -8.23 10.30 -10.27
N TYR A 112 -8.67 10.19 -11.51
CA TYR A 112 -8.55 8.93 -12.27
C TYR A 112 -7.09 8.57 -12.52
N LEU A 113 -6.24 9.53 -12.88
CA LEU A 113 -4.81 9.28 -13.09
C LEU A 113 -4.10 8.87 -11.79
N PHE A 114 -4.36 9.57 -10.69
CA PHE A 114 -3.84 9.21 -9.36
C PHE A 114 -4.17 7.77 -8.99
N PHE A 115 -5.37 7.29 -9.34
CA PHE A 115 -5.76 5.91 -9.11
C PHE A 115 -5.21 4.92 -10.15
N VAL A 116 -5.46 5.13 -11.44
CA VAL A 116 -5.13 4.16 -12.49
C VAL A 116 -3.62 4.03 -12.65
N VAL A 117 -2.90 5.15 -12.70
CA VAL A 117 -1.44 5.07 -12.83
C VAL A 117 -0.83 4.81 -11.46
N GLY A 118 -1.17 5.62 -10.45
CA GLY A 118 -0.53 5.55 -9.15
C GLY A 118 -0.79 4.28 -8.34
N CYS A 119 -2.04 3.82 -8.31
CA CYS A 119 -2.43 2.61 -7.58
C CYS A 119 -2.39 1.38 -8.50
N VAL A 120 -3.17 1.36 -9.57
CA VAL A 120 -3.33 0.15 -10.39
C VAL A 120 -2.00 -0.21 -11.08
N CYS A 121 -1.34 0.75 -11.73
CA CYS A 121 -0.13 0.44 -12.50
C CYS A 121 1.12 0.32 -11.63
N LEU A 122 1.36 1.24 -10.68
CA LEU A 122 2.62 1.26 -9.93
C LEU A 122 2.60 0.42 -8.64
N ASP A 123 1.46 0.34 -7.94
CA ASP A 123 1.31 -0.55 -6.78
C ASP A 123 0.97 -1.97 -7.25
N TRP A 124 -0.25 -2.22 -7.76
CA TRP A 124 -0.72 -3.59 -7.99
C TRP A 124 -0.05 -4.31 -9.18
N TYR A 125 0.08 -3.66 -10.33
CA TYR A 125 0.82 -4.23 -11.46
C TYR A 125 2.33 -4.08 -11.28
N GLY A 126 2.81 -3.02 -10.62
CA GLY A 126 4.23 -2.82 -10.37
C GLY A 126 4.84 -3.93 -9.51
N LEU A 127 4.15 -4.34 -8.43
CA LEU A 127 4.58 -5.49 -7.62
C LEU A 127 4.60 -6.80 -8.43
N ARG A 128 3.63 -7.01 -9.33
CA ARG A 128 3.64 -8.16 -10.27
C ARG A 128 4.80 -8.11 -11.24
N VAL A 129 5.11 -6.94 -11.80
CA VAL A 129 6.27 -6.74 -12.67
C VAL A 129 7.55 -7.11 -11.94
N LEU A 130 7.73 -6.69 -10.69
CA LEU A 130 8.93 -7.03 -9.94
C LEU A 130 9.04 -8.54 -9.65
N ASP A 131 7.92 -9.20 -9.38
CA ASP A 131 7.86 -10.66 -9.20
C ASP A 131 8.22 -11.41 -10.49
N GLU A 132 7.63 -11.02 -11.63
CA GLU A 132 7.92 -11.60 -12.95
C GLU A 132 9.39 -11.38 -13.38
N LEU A 133 10.03 -10.31 -12.90
CA LEU A 133 11.45 -10.04 -13.12
C LEU A 133 12.37 -10.76 -12.10
N GLY A 134 11.81 -11.49 -11.13
CA GLY A 134 12.56 -12.17 -10.08
C GLY A 134 13.23 -11.22 -9.09
N LEU A 135 12.75 -9.97 -9.00
CA LEU A 135 13.29 -8.93 -8.12
C LEU A 135 12.68 -8.97 -6.72
N THR A 136 11.55 -9.65 -6.53
CA THR A 136 10.91 -9.88 -5.23
C THR A 136 10.94 -11.35 -4.83
N LEU A 137 10.68 -11.62 -3.55
CA LEU A 137 10.53 -13.01 -3.09
C LEU A 137 9.28 -13.63 -3.72
N PRO A 138 9.33 -14.92 -4.09
CA PRO A 138 8.16 -15.62 -4.60
C PRO A 138 7.13 -15.87 -3.48
N GLU A 139 5.87 -16.08 -3.87
CA GLU A 139 4.75 -16.20 -2.93
C GLU A 139 4.90 -17.34 -1.90
N ASN A 140 5.55 -18.44 -2.27
CA ASN A 140 5.79 -19.57 -1.36
C ASN A 140 6.74 -19.24 -0.20
N LYS A 141 7.33 -18.04 -0.16
CA LYS A 141 8.11 -17.52 0.98
C LYS A 141 7.26 -16.74 1.98
N LYS A 142 5.98 -16.51 1.67
CA LYS A 142 5.04 -15.81 2.56
C LYS A 142 4.62 -16.66 3.75
N GLU A 143 4.62 -17.99 3.65
CA GLU A 143 4.13 -18.86 4.72
C GLU A 143 4.86 -18.63 6.06
N LYS A 144 4.08 -18.39 7.12
CA LYS A 144 4.48 -18.25 8.51
C LYS A 144 3.65 -19.22 9.36
N PRO A 145 4.22 -20.38 9.78
CA PRO A 145 3.48 -21.45 10.45
C PRO A 145 2.67 -20.97 11.67
N GLY A 146 1.34 -21.04 11.58
CA GLY A 146 0.41 -20.61 12.64
C GLY A 146 0.01 -19.13 12.61
N TYR A 147 0.48 -18.36 11.61
CA TYR A 147 0.24 -16.92 11.47
C TYR A 147 -0.32 -16.51 10.11
N GLY A 148 -0.11 -17.30 9.05
CA GLY A 148 -0.65 -17.05 7.70
C GLY A 148 0.46 -16.82 6.67
N ASP A 149 0.11 -16.20 5.55
CA ASP A 149 0.97 -15.97 4.39
C ASP A 149 1.25 -14.47 4.22
N TYR A 150 2.40 -14.01 4.69
CA TYR A 150 2.81 -12.61 4.55
C TYR A 150 4.33 -12.38 4.55
N TYR A 151 4.74 -11.22 4.03
CA TYR A 151 6.04 -10.63 4.34
C TYR A 151 5.93 -9.73 5.57
N LEU A 152 6.90 -9.85 6.47
CA LEU A 152 6.98 -9.03 7.68
C LEU A 152 7.82 -7.79 7.35
N PHE A 153 7.36 -6.62 7.79
CA PHE A 153 8.20 -5.43 7.74
C PHE A 153 7.97 -4.52 8.94
N ALA A 154 8.96 -3.69 9.23
CA ALA A 154 8.87 -2.67 10.26
C ALA A 154 9.58 -1.38 9.86
N ASN A 155 9.06 -0.26 10.34
CA ASN A 155 9.70 1.04 10.26
C ASN A 155 9.84 1.60 11.67
N GLU A 156 10.98 2.20 12.00
CA GLU A 156 11.10 3.05 13.18
C GLU A 156 10.06 4.18 13.09
N GLU A 157 9.41 4.47 14.21
CA GLU A 157 8.44 5.55 14.29
C GLU A 157 9.14 6.90 14.14
N VAL A 158 9.05 7.49 12.95
CA VAL A 158 9.56 8.83 12.65
C VAL A 158 8.39 9.79 12.44
N PRO A 159 8.33 10.94 13.13
CA PRO A 159 7.24 11.90 12.91
C PRO A 159 7.18 12.42 11.47
N ARG A 160 5.98 12.40 10.87
CA ARG A 160 5.67 13.00 9.55
C ARG A 160 6.48 12.45 8.36
N ASN A 161 7.12 11.29 8.47
CA ASN A 161 7.90 10.71 7.38
C ASN A 161 7.07 10.10 6.23
N LEU A 162 5.76 9.93 6.43
CA LEU A 162 4.86 9.31 5.45
C LEU A 162 3.99 10.32 4.71
N GLU A 163 4.02 11.61 5.06
CA GLU A 163 3.16 12.61 4.41
C GLU A 163 3.57 12.76 2.94
N ARG A 164 2.59 12.74 2.03
CA ARG A 164 2.78 12.81 0.57
C ARG A 164 3.52 11.63 -0.06
N LEU A 165 3.80 10.58 0.69
CA LEU A 165 4.37 9.35 0.16
C LEU A 165 3.25 8.37 -0.21
N TYR A 166 2.75 8.51 -1.45
CA TYR A 166 1.50 7.87 -1.87
C TYR A 166 1.71 6.43 -2.36
N TRP A 167 1.59 5.47 -1.44
CA TRP A 167 1.88 4.06 -1.71
C TRP A 167 0.89 3.04 -1.15
N GLY A 168 -0.14 3.51 -0.44
CA GLY A 168 -0.93 2.67 0.44
C GLY A 168 -2.31 2.44 -0.16
N SER A 169 -2.67 1.18 -0.37
CA SER A 169 -3.95 0.78 -0.94
C SER A 169 -4.75 -0.11 0.01
N HIS A 170 -6.00 0.26 0.31
CA HIS A 170 -6.94 -0.61 1.02
C HIS A 170 -8.13 -0.94 0.13
N ASN A 171 -8.52 -2.21 0.09
CA ASN A 171 -9.54 -2.71 -0.81
C ASN A 171 -10.58 -3.53 -0.05
N TRP A 172 -11.86 -3.31 -0.39
CA TRP A 172 -12.94 -4.15 0.11
C TRP A 172 -14.02 -4.35 -0.95
N LYS A 173 -14.44 -5.59 -1.16
CA LYS A 173 -15.47 -5.94 -2.15
C LYS A 173 -16.86 -5.97 -1.53
N TYR A 174 -17.82 -5.31 -2.17
CA TYR A 174 -19.24 -5.40 -1.83
C TYR A 174 -20.08 -5.66 -3.08
N GLY A 175 -20.51 -6.91 -3.23
CA GLY A 175 -21.26 -7.36 -4.39
C GLY A 175 -20.40 -7.32 -5.65
N SER A 176 -20.85 -6.61 -6.69
CA SER A 176 -20.14 -6.49 -7.96
C SER A 176 -19.07 -5.39 -7.99
N PHE A 177 -18.84 -4.68 -6.88
CA PHE A 177 -17.95 -3.52 -6.84
C PHE A 177 -16.90 -3.64 -5.75
N TRP A 178 -15.72 -3.12 -6.03
CA TRP A 178 -14.65 -2.88 -5.09
C TRP A 178 -14.65 -1.41 -4.67
N PHE A 179 -14.44 -1.18 -3.39
CA PHE A 179 -14.14 0.13 -2.84
C PHE A 179 -12.68 0.13 -2.43
N THR A 180 -11.95 1.09 -2.97
CA THR A 180 -10.52 1.25 -2.79
C THR A 180 -10.23 2.60 -2.16
N THR A 181 -9.26 2.69 -1.26
CA THR A 181 -8.57 3.95 -0.96
C THR A 181 -7.11 3.86 -1.34
N PHE A 182 -6.61 4.90 -2.00
CA PHE A 182 -5.20 5.03 -2.35
C PHE A 182 -4.63 6.34 -1.83
N GLY A 183 -3.37 6.34 -1.37
CA GLY A 183 -2.71 7.53 -0.87
C GLY A 183 -1.61 7.21 0.14
N ASP A 184 -1.35 8.13 1.05
CA ASP A 184 -0.32 7.97 2.08
C ASP A 184 -0.85 7.37 3.39
N HIS A 185 0.05 7.10 4.33
CA HIS A 185 -0.28 6.57 5.65
C HIS A 185 -0.06 7.58 6.78
N ALA A 186 -0.02 8.89 6.46
CA ALA A 186 0.19 9.93 7.46
C ALA A 186 -1.09 10.26 8.25
N ASN A 187 -2.26 10.08 7.64
CA ASN A 187 -3.55 10.41 8.24
C ASN A 187 -4.49 9.21 8.33
N LEU A 188 -5.43 9.29 9.28
CA LEU A 188 -6.53 8.33 9.37
C LEU A 188 -7.46 8.47 8.17
N ARG A 189 -7.57 7.41 7.37
CA ARG A 189 -8.48 7.36 6.23
C ARG A 189 -9.89 7.02 6.71
N ASN A 190 -10.88 7.74 6.19
CA ASN A 190 -12.30 7.56 6.52
C ASN A 190 -13.12 7.30 5.26
N ALA A 191 -12.89 6.17 4.62
CA ALA A 191 -13.75 5.65 3.56
C ALA A 191 -14.19 4.22 3.87
N PHE A 192 -15.08 3.67 3.04
CA PHE A 192 -15.67 2.36 3.28
C PHE A 192 -14.70 1.20 3.55
N PRO A 193 -13.61 1.00 2.77
CA PRO A 193 -12.67 -0.07 3.08
C PRO A 193 -12.00 0.16 4.43
N ASP A 194 -11.62 1.39 4.76
CA ASP A 194 -10.98 1.73 6.04
C ASP A 194 -11.93 1.56 7.24
N ILE A 195 -13.21 1.91 7.08
CA ILE A 195 -14.25 1.67 8.09
C ILE A 195 -14.41 0.16 8.33
N SER A 196 -14.47 -0.64 7.27
CA SER A 196 -14.68 -2.09 7.41
C SER A 196 -13.46 -2.81 7.98
N TRP A 197 -12.26 -2.36 7.62
CA TRP A 197 -11.04 -2.80 8.28
C TRP A 197 -11.09 -2.52 9.79
N ARG A 198 -11.41 -1.29 10.21
CA ARG A 198 -11.55 -0.96 11.65
C ARG A 198 -12.64 -1.76 12.34
N LEU A 199 -13.77 -1.99 11.68
CA LEU A 199 -14.87 -2.79 12.23
C LEU A 199 -14.50 -4.25 12.43
N SER A 200 -13.62 -4.79 11.58
CA SER A 200 -13.11 -6.16 11.70
C SER A 200 -12.22 -6.35 12.95
N PHE A 201 -11.75 -5.25 13.57
CA PHE A 201 -11.01 -5.24 14.83
C PHE A 201 -11.83 -4.64 15.99
N PHE A 202 -13.12 -4.36 15.79
CA PHE A 202 -13.93 -3.60 16.75
C PHE A 202 -14.32 -4.39 17.99
N SER A 203 -14.33 -5.73 17.91
CA SER A 203 -14.68 -6.59 19.03
C SER A 203 -13.83 -7.86 19.03
N SER A 204 -13.37 -8.27 20.21
CA SER A 204 -12.84 -9.61 20.45
C SER A 204 -13.93 -10.68 20.49
N ASP A 205 -15.20 -10.28 20.54
CA ASP A 205 -16.36 -11.17 20.43
C ASP A 205 -16.66 -11.45 18.95
N ASP A 206 -16.48 -12.72 18.58
CA ASP A 206 -16.61 -13.21 17.20
C ASP A 206 -18.05 -13.09 16.66
N ILE A 207 -19.07 -13.19 17.52
CA ILE A 207 -20.47 -13.08 17.14
C ILE A 207 -20.79 -11.63 16.78
N VAL A 208 -20.44 -10.70 17.66
CA VAL A 208 -20.67 -9.26 17.43
C VAL A 208 -19.92 -8.78 16.18
N SER A 209 -18.67 -9.25 16.01
CA SER A 209 -17.87 -8.96 14.82
C SER A 209 -18.53 -9.49 13.54
N THR A 210 -19.01 -10.75 13.58
CA THR A 210 -19.68 -11.39 12.44
C THR A 210 -20.98 -10.68 12.06
N VAL A 211 -21.85 -10.36 13.02
CA VAL A 211 -23.11 -9.65 12.76
C VAL A 211 -22.84 -8.26 12.17
N SER A 212 -21.92 -7.51 12.78
CA SER A 212 -21.56 -6.16 12.32
C SER A 212 -21.05 -6.19 10.88
N ARG A 213 -20.20 -7.17 10.54
CA ARG A 213 -19.69 -7.36 9.17
C ARG A 213 -20.81 -7.64 8.18
N GLN A 214 -21.75 -8.53 8.50
CA GLN A 214 -22.87 -8.84 7.60
C GLN A 214 -23.79 -7.63 7.36
N MET A 215 -24.06 -6.83 8.40
CA MET A 215 -24.85 -5.60 8.27
C MET A 215 -24.18 -4.59 7.35
N VAL A 216 -22.87 -4.37 7.53
CA VAL A 216 -22.08 -3.47 6.67
C VAL A 216 -22.05 -4.00 5.24
N GLU A 217 -21.81 -5.30 5.04
CA GLU A 217 -21.82 -5.91 3.71
C GLU A 217 -23.17 -5.71 2.98
N GLY A 218 -24.29 -5.92 3.69
CA GLY A 218 -25.63 -5.72 3.14
C GLY A 218 -25.89 -4.26 2.76
N TYR A 219 -25.56 -3.32 3.65
CA TYR A 219 -25.69 -1.88 3.41
C TYR A 219 -24.86 -1.45 2.20
N MET A 220 -23.60 -1.87 2.14
CA MET A 220 -22.65 -1.50 1.09
C MET A 220 -22.99 -2.09 -0.28
N LYS A 221 -23.55 -3.30 -0.34
CA LYS A 221 -24.07 -3.88 -1.57
C LYS A 221 -25.21 -3.06 -2.18
N LYS A 222 -26.08 -2.50 -1.34
CA LYS A 222 -27.16 -1.61 -1.80
C LYS A 222 -26.60 -0.24 -2.21
N LEU A 223 -25.69 0.31 -1.41
CA LEU A 223 -25.08 1.61 -1.69
C LEU A 223 -24.29 1.62 -3.01
N SER A 224 -23.56 0.55 -3.33
CA SER A 224 -22.80 0.48 -4.58
C SER A 224 -23.69 0.58 -5.83
N ARG A 225 -24.87 -0.06 -5.80
CA ARG A 225 -25.87 0.08 -6.88
C ARG A 225 -26.39 1.51 -6.97
N ILE A 226 -26.71 2.12 -5.84
CA ILE A 226 -27.22 3.50 -5.77
C ILE A 226 -26.22 4.51 -6.36
N ILE A 227 -24.93 4.36 -6.06
CA ILE A 227 -23.87 5.21 -6.63
C ILE A 227 -23.82 5.03 -8.16
N VAL A 228 -23.86 3.78 -8.63
CA VAL A 228 -23.71 3.50 -10.06
C VAL A 228 -24.93 3.89 -10.89
N GLU A 229 -26.13 3.73 -10.33
CA GLU A 229 -27.40 4.13 -10.94
C GLU A 229 -27.68 5.62 -10.78
N ARG A 230 -26.88 6.34 -9.99
CA ARG A 230 -27.07 7.74 -9.62
C ARG A 230 -28.40 8.03 -8.94
N SER A 231 -28.86 7.10 -8.12
CA SER A 231 -30.19 7.11 -7.49
C SER A 231 -30.16 7.51 -6.01
N TRP A 232 -29.12 8.22 -5.55
CA TRP A 232 -28.96 8.56 -4.12
C TRP A 232 -29.85 9.72 -3.65
N LYS A 233 -30.26 10.63 -4.55
CA LYS A 233 -30.92 11.88 -4.18
C LYS A 233 -32.20 11.69 -3.36
N ASN A 234 -32.40 12.51 -2.33
CA ASN A 234 -33.52 12.47 -1.41
C ASN A 234 -33.66 11.15 -0.63
N THR A 235 -32.55 10.45 -0.39
CA THR A 235 -32.53 9.21 0.38
C THR A 235 -31.62 9.32 1.61
N GLU A 236 -31.72 8.36 2.53
CA GLU A 236 -30.77 8.24 3.65
C GLU A 236 -29.32 7.99 3.19
N TYR A 237 -29.13 7.45 1.98
CA TYR A 237 -27.82 7.15 1.41
C TYR A 237 -27.08 8.42 0.99
N GLU A 238 -27.79 9.44 0.51
CA GLU A 238 -27.20 10.74 0.17
C GLU A 238 -26.46 11.33 1.37
N LYS A 239 -27.09 11.36 2.54
CA LYS A 239 -26.48 11.87 3.79
C LYS A 239 -25.18 11.14 4.14
N VAL A 240 -25.14 9.83 3.94
CA VAL A 240 -23.94 9.02 4.20
C VAL A 240 -22.85 9.32 3.16
N LEU A 241 -23.20 9.41 1.88
CA LEU A 241 -22.28 9.73 0.80
C LEU A 241 -21.69 11.15 0.93
N GLU A 242 -22.48 12.13 1.33
CA GLU A 242 -22.03 13.50 1.59
C GLU A 242 -21.13 13.61 2.83
N LYS A 243 -21.46 12.85 3.90
CA LYS A 243 -20.64 12.81 5.11
C LYS A 243 -19.28 12.18 4.84
N LEU A 244 -19.25 11.13 4.02
CA LEU A 244 -18.01 10.47 3.57
C LEU A 244 -17.38 11.13 2.34
N LYS A 245 -17.97 12.22 1.84
CA LYS A 245 -17.48 13.02 0.70
C LYS A 245 -17.43 12.29 -0.64
N TYR A 246 -18.14 11.17 -0.79
CA TYR A 246 -18.33 10.49 -2.08
C TYR A 246 -19.17 11.32 -3.04
N VAL A 247 -20.10 12.10 -2.50
CA VAL A 247 -20.92 13.09 -3.22
C VAL A 247 -20.60 14.49 -2.67
N LYS A 248 -20.47 15.46 -3.57
CA LYS A 248 -20.30 16.89 -3.27
C LYS A 248 -21.11 17.69 -4.30
N GLU A 249 -21.96 18.62 -3.83
CA GLU A 249 -22.77 19.47 -4.70
C GLU A 249 -23.56 18.66 -5.74
N ASP A 250 -24.29 17.63 -5.29
CA ASP A 250 -25.09 16.72 -6.11
C ASP A 250 -24.33 15.91 -7.17
N LYS A 251 -23.00 15.93 -7.17
CA LYS A 251 -22.14 15.21 -8.11
C LYS A 251 -21.25 14.21 -7.39
N LEU A 252 -20.81 13.17 -8.09
CA LEU A 252 -19.77 12.30 -7.58
C LEU A 252 -18.46 13.06 -7.45
N ASN A 253 -17.77 12.82 -6.35
CA ASN A 253 -16.48 13.43 -6.02
C ASN A 253 -15.33 12.39 -6.08
N VAL A 254 -15.67 11.12 -6.25
CA VAL A 254 -14.76 9.97 -6.30
C VAL A 254 -14.78 9.31 -7.67
N PRO A 255 -13.64 8.81 -8.18
CA PRO A 255 -13.62 8.03 -9.40
C PRO A 255 -14.50 6.80 -9.31
N VAL A 256 -15.26 6.55 -10.37
CA VAL A 256 -15.97 5.29 -10.61
C VAL A 256 -15.53 4.70 -11.94
N VAL A 257 -15.02 3.46 -11.92
CA VAL A 257 -14.53 2.75 -13.11
C VAL A 257 -15.39 1.50 -13.36
N LEU A 258 -16.01 1.42 -14.54
CA LEU A 258 -16.83 0.29 -14.94
C LEU A 258 -16.10 -0.58 -15.97
N LYS A 259 -16.56 -1.82 -16.17
CA LYS A 259 -15.93 -2.72 -17.17
C LYS A 259 -15.87 -2.14 -18.57
N ARG A 260 -16.90 -1.37 -18.95
CA ARG A 260 -16.96 -0.70 -20.26
C ARG A 260 -15.87 0.37 -20.45
N ASP A 261 -15.29 0.87 -19.36
CA ASP A 261 -14.20 1.84 -19.41
C ASP A 261 -12.84 1.19 -19.70
N LEU A 262 -12.71 -0.13 -19.48
CA LEU A 262 -11.44 -0.85 -19.63
C LEU A 262 -10.86 -0.78 -21.05
N GLY A 263 -11.71 -0.73 -22.07
CA GLY A 263 -11.26 -0.57 -23.46
C GLY A 263 -10.44 0.72 -23.65
N LYS A 264 -10.76 1.78 -22.91
CA LYS A 264 -10.05 3.07 -22.94
C LYS A 264 -8.83 3.08 -22.03
N LEU A 265 -8.91 2.40 -20.88
CA LEU A 265 -7.81 2.37 -19.90
C LEU A 265 -6.70 1.40 -20.26
N ARG A 266 -6.99 0.33 -21.01
CA ARG A 266 -6.03 -0.73 -21.30
C ARG A 266 -4.75 -0.25 -22.00
N PRO A 267 -4.81 0.63 -23.03
CA PRO A 267 -3.59 1.18 -23.62
C PRO A 267 -2.71 1.91 -22.60
N LEU A 268 -3.30 2.81 -21.79
CA LEU A 268 -2.57 3.53 -20.74
C LEU A 268 -1.91 2.56 -19.73
N ILE A 269 -2.66 1.55 -19.28
CA ILE A 269 -2.13 0.53 -18.35
C ILE A 269 -0.94 -0.21 -18.99
N MET A 270 -1.09 -0.65 -20.24
CA MET A 270 -0.02 -1.35 -20.97
C MET A 270 1.22 -0.48 -21.17
N ASP A 271 1.05 0.80 -21.50
CA ASP A 271 2.14 1.74 -21.70
C ASP A 271 2.90 1.98 -20.39
N VAL A 272 2.19 2.25 -19.29
CA VAL A 272 2.82 2.45 -17.97
C VAL A 272 3.52 1.17 -17.51
N THR A 273 2.87 0.01 -17.64
CA THR A 273 3.49 -1.28 -17.30
C THR A 273 4.77 -1.51 -18.12
N SER A 274 4.76 -1.18 -19.42
CA SER A 274 5.94 -1.31 -20.27
C SER A 274 7.08 -0.38 -19.84
N VAL A 275 6.76 0.87 -19.49
CA VAL A 275 7.72 1.83 -18.92
C VAL A 275 8.31 1.29 -17.62
N THR A 276 7.49 0.77 -16.72
CA THR A 276 7.92 0.21 -15.44
C THR A 276 8.83 -1.00 -15.63
N ILE A 277 8.49 -1.92 -16.55
CA ILE A 277 9.33 -3.10 -16.87
C ILE A 277 10.70 -2.64 -17.37
N GLU A 278 10.74 -1.73 -18.34
CA GLU A 278 12.00 -1.25 -18.92
C GLU A 278 12.87 -0.55 -17.88
N TRP A 279 12.25 0.35 -17.10
CA TRP A 279 12.93 1.07 -16.02
C TRP A 279 13.51 0.13 -14.96
N ALA A 280 12.71 -0.83 -14.48
CA ALA A 280 13.13 -1.80 -13.48
C ALA A 280 14.25 -2.71 -14.00
N LYS A 281 14.17 -3.17 -15.25
CA LYS A 281 15.25 -3.97 -15.88
C LYS A 281 16.56 -3.19 -15.95
N ASN A 282 16.53 -1.94 -16.39
CA ASN A 282 17.71 -1.10 -16.55
C ASN A 282 18.40 -0.80 -15.21
N ARG A 283 17.65 -0.77 -14.11
CA ARG A 283 18.17 -0.53 -12.74
C ARG A 283 18.41 -1.80 -11.92
N SER A 284 17.92 -2.96 -12.36
CA SER A 284 17.99 -4.21 -11.60
C SER A 284 19.39 -4.55 -11.05
N ALA A 285 20.44 -4.30 -11.83
CA ALA A 285 21.82 -4.56 -11.44
C ALA A 285 22.37 -3.58 -10.38
N SER A 286 21.81 -2.37 -10.27
CA SER A 286 22.29 -1.36 -9.32
C SER A 286 21.54 -1.38 -7.99
N PHE A 287 20.28 -1.85 -7.93
CA PHE A 287 19.45 -1.76 -6.71
C PHE A 287 20.17 -2.21 -5.44
N ARG A 288 20.79 -3.40 -5.43
CA ARG A 288 21.50 -3.88 -4.24
C ARG A 288 22.68 -3.01 -3.83
N LYS A 289 23.36 -2.38 -4.80
CA LYS A 289 24.47 -1.45 -4.56
C LYS A 289 23.94 -0.13 -3.99
N ASP A 290 22.87 0.39 -4.56
CA ASP A 290 22.27 1.67 -4.20
C ASP A 290 21.70 1.62 -2.77
N PHE A 291 21.22 0.45 -2.34
CA PHE A 291 20.64 0.21 -1.01
C PHE A 291 21.52 -0.62 -0.07
N LYS A 292 22.83 -0.73 -0.36
CA LYS A 292 23.77 -1.55 0.43
C LYS A 292 23.85 -1.12 1.91
N ASP A 293 23.60 0.15 2.16
CA ASP A 293 23.71 0.79 3.48
C ASP A 293 22.39 0.75 4.26
N LEU A 294 21.35 0.07 3.76
CA LEU A 294 20.16 -0.19 4.56
C LEU A 294 20.45 -1.24 5.63
N THR A 295 19.91 -1.05 6.83
CA THR A 295 20.08 -1.97 7.98
C THR A 295 19.77 -3.42 7.62
N SER A 296 18.63 -3.70 6.99
CA SER A 296 18.27 -5.06 6.57
C SER A 296 19.27 -5.66 5.59
N VAL A 297 19.83 -4.85 4.69
CA VAL A 297 20.82 -5.33 3.71
C VAL A 297 22.15 -5.66 4.39
N ARG A 298 22.60 -4.80 5.32
CA ARG A 298 23.79 -5.09 6.14
C ARG A 298 23.62 -6.32 7.04
N ALA A 299 22.41 -6.54 7.56
CA ALA A 299 22.08 -7.69 8.41
C ALA A 299 21.96 -9.02 7.63
N GLY A 300 22.04 -8.98 6.29
CA GLY A 300 21.98 -10.16 5.43
C GLY A 300 20.56 -10.64 5.12
N VAL A 301 19.54 -9.80 5.31
CA VAL A 301 18.18 -10.10 4.85
C VAL A 301 18.18 -10.25 3.32
N ASP A 302 17.43 -11.21 2.79
CA ASP A 302 17.31 -11.41 1.34
C ASP A 302 16.84 -10.10 0.69
N PHE A 303 17.66 -9.56 -0.22
CA PHE A 303 17.39 -8.27 -0.85
C PHE A 303 16.06 -8.26 -1.60
N ARG A 304 15.59 -9.42 -2.09
CA ARG A 304 14.29 -9.54 -2.76
C ARG A 304 13.11 -9.30 -1.81
N GLU A 305 13.29 -9.51 -0.50
CA GLU A 305 12.29 -9.12 0.49
C GLU A 305 12.32 -7.60 0.70
N VAL A 306 13.52 -7.06 0.89
CA VAL A 306 13.76 -5.62 1.07
C VAL A 306 13.24 -4.82 -0.11
N MET A 307 13.41 -5.35 -1.33
CA MET A 307 12.99 -4.73 -2.58
C MET A 307 11.49 -4.44 -2.61
N ILE A 308 10.66 -5.25 -1.93
CA ILE A 308 9.21 -5.00 -1.84
C ILE A 308 8.96 -3.64 -1.20
N GLN A 309 9.59 -3.33 -0.08
CA GLN A 309 9.41 -2.05 0.61
C GLN A 309 10.16 -0.91 -0.10
N VAL A 310 11.34 -1.17 -0.65
CA VAL A 310 12.06 -0.20 -1.50
C VAL A 310 11.18 0.24 -2.68
N TRP A 311 10.48 -0.69 -3.33
CA TRP A 311 9.54 -0.36 -4.40
C TRP A 311 8.45 0.60 -3.94
N HIS A 312 7.85 0.37 -2.77
CA HIS A 312 6.88 1.30 -2.19
C HIS A 312 7.44 2.73 -2.11
N TYR A 313 8.67 2.91 -1.60
CA TYR A 313 9.32 4.23 -1.59
C TYR A 313 9.49 4.80 -3.01
N ILE A 314 10.01 4.02 -3.96
CA ILE A 314 10.24 4.46 -5.34
C ILE A 314 8.94 4.96 -5.98
N PHE A 315 7.89 4.15 -5.99
CA PHE A 315 6.65 4.55 -6.64
C PHE A 315 5.84 5.56 -5.82
N GLY A 316 6.00 5.56 -4.50
CA GLY A 316 5.46 6.60 -3.62
C GLY A 316 5.99 7.99 -3.99
N HIS A 317 7.31 8.10 -4.24
CA HIS A 317 7.93 9.32 -4.73
C HIS A 317 7.57 9.63 -6.18
N ALA A 318 7.44 8.63 -7.05
CA ALA A 318 6.93 8.86 -8.42
C ALA A 318 5.52 9.49 -8.39
N ASN A 319 4.63 8.98 -7.55
CA ASN A 319 3.30 9.57 -7.34
C ASN A 319 3.38 10.99 -6.76
N LYS A 320 4.30 11.24 -5.81
CA LYS A 320 4.54 12.57 -5.24
C LYS A 320 4.91 13.57 -6.34
N HIS A 321 5.87 13.25 -7.19
CA HIS A 321 6.28 14.14 -8.29
C HIS A 321 5.17 14.35 -9.32
N LEU A 322 4.42 13.31 -9.69
CA LEU A 322 3.28 13.44 -10.60
C LEU A 322 2.16 14.34 -10.03
N THR A 323 1.99 14.34 -8.70
CA THR A 323 1.10 15.25 -7.99
C THR A 323 1.64 16.68 -7.95
N GLU A 324 2.92 16.87 -7.63
CA GLU A 324 3.59 18.18 -7.59
C GLU A 324 3.59 18.86 -8.96
N ASP A 325 3.75 18.09 -10.05
CA ASP A 325 3.67 18.55 -11.44
C ASP A 325 2.22 18.75 -11.93
N GLN A 326 1.24 18.69 -11.03
CA GLN A 326 -0.20 18.87 -11.31
C GLN A 326 -0.77 17.90 -12.34
N ARG A 327 -0.12 16.75 -12.55
CA ARG A 327 -0.65 15.67 -13.41
C ARG A 327 -1.68 14.85 -12.65
N PHE A 328 -1.40 14.59 -11.38
CA PHE A 328 -2.28 13.82 -10.50
C PHE A 328 -3.02 14.73 -9.51
N PHE A 329 -4.09 14.18 -8.95
CA PHE A 329 -4.82 14.80 -7.86
C PHE A 329 -3.90 14.99 -6.64
N ASP A 330 -3.89 16.19 -6.03
CA ASP A 330 -3.22 16.44 -4.74
C ASP A 330 -4.20 16.28 -3.57
N PRO A 331 -4.09 15.19 -2.79
CA PRO A 331 -4.92 14.98 -1.61
C PRO A 331 -4.75 16.05 -0.52
N TYR A 332 -3.65 16.83 -0.53
CA TYR A 332 -3.38 17.90 0.43
C TYR A 332 -3.71 19.30 -0.10
N SER A 333 -4.23 19.42 -1.32
CA SER A 333 -4.71 20.71 -1.83
C SER A 333 -5.86 21.26 -0.97
N ASN A 334 -6.02 22.58 -0.95
CA ASN A 334 -7.11 23.24 -0.23
C ASN A 334 -8.50 22.86 -0.77
N GLU A 335 -8.57 22.35 -2.00
CA GLU A 335 -9.79 21.92 -2.68
C GLU A 335 -10.14 20.46 -2.40
N SER A 336 -9.17 19.68 -1.90
CA SER A 336 -9.34 18.26 -1.59
C SER A 336 -10.35 18.01 -0.49
N SER A 337 -11.24 17.04 -0.71
CA SER A 337 -12.12 16.51 0.33
C SER A 337 -11.48 15.37 1.14
N PHE A 338 -10.28 14.93 0.74
CA PHE A 338 -9.65 13.71 1.21
C PHE A 338 -8.19 13.96 1.56
N ARG A 339 -7.91 14.39 2.80
CA ARG A 339 -6.54 14.71 3.22
C ARG A 339 -5.66 13.45 3.25
N GLY A 340 -4.71 13.37 2.32
CA GLY A 340 -3.72 12.28 2.22
C GLY A 340 -4.16 11.03 1.46
N TYR A 341 -5.41 10.95 0.97
CA TYR A 341 -5.89 9.77 0.22
C TYR A 341 -6.98 10.11 -0.80
N LEU A 342 -7.41 9.12 -1.59
CA LEU A 342 -8.51 9.20 -2.53
C LEU A 342 -9.33 7.90 -2.48
N PRO A 343 -10.64 7.95 -2.17
CA PRO A 343 -11.53 6.82 -2.38
C PRO A 343 -11.89 6.64 -3.85
N VAL A 344 -12.06 5.39 -4.25
CA VAL A 344 -12.38 4.97 -5.62
C VAL A 344 -13.34 3.80 -5.58
N ILE A 345 -14.24 3.73 -6.56
CA ILE A 345 -15.11 2.57 -6.78
C ILE A 345 -14.79 1.98 -8.14
N HIS A 346 -14.66 0.66 -8.22
CA HIS A 346 -14.51 -0.01 -9.50
C HIS A 346 -15.25 -1.33 -9.56
N GLU A 347 -15.73 -1.68 -10.75
CA GLU A 347 -16.44 -2.92 -10.98
C GLU A 347 -15.50 -4.14 -10.86
N SER A 348 -15.99 -5.24 -10.30
CA SER A 348 -15.24 -6.49 -10.20
C SER A 348 -14.83 -7.00 -11.59
N GLY A 349 -13.58 -7.41 -11.75
CA GLY A 349 -13.03 -7.79 -13.06
C GLY A 349 -12.46 -6.62 -13.86
N CYS A 350 -12.41 -5.41 -13.30
CA CYS A 350 -11.62 -4.31 -13.87
C CYS A 350 -10.11 -4.52 -13.68
N PHE A 351 -9.69 -4.77 -12.43
CA PHE A 351 -8.27 -4.82 -12.04
C PHE A 351 -7.90 -6.01 -11.13
N PHE A 352 -8.91 -6.61 -10.48
CA PHE A 352 -8.84 -7.83 -9.67
C PHE A 352 -9.59 -8.98 -10.33
#